data_AF-A0A8T6YL16-F1
#
_entry.id   AF-A0A8T6YL16-F1
#
_cell.length_a   1.000
_cell.length_b   1.000
_cell.length_c   1.000
_cell.angle_alpha   90.00
_cell.angle_beta   90.00
_cell.angle_gamma   90.00
#
_symmetry.space_group_name_H-M   'P 1'
#
loop_
_entity.id
_entity.type
_entity.pdbx_description
1 polymer ?
#
loop_
_entity_poly.entity_id
_entity_poly.type
_entity_poly.pdbx_seq_one_letter_code
_entity_poly.pdbx_strand_id
1 'polypeptide(L)'
;MTTIPLALQTEVDGIRYYKTPQGILYPSITTVLSKTSDMTGLEEWRERVGSELADQIMKDAQIHGTMTHKLCEDYLNNKQSEGSFLDIPKSHFEKLKPYLHKMNNIRGIEIPLYSDEFKIAGTCDCIAEYDGNLSIIDFKTSRSRLAEHYDKVQKYFMQATAYSLMWKERTGVEIDQIVIIGSEEIGNVAVFIKNTI
;
A
#
# COMPACT_ATOMS: atom_id res chain seq x y z
N MET A 1 -25.57 5.85 -7.74
CA MET A 1 -24.18 5.41 -7.50
C MET A 1 -23.86 4.36 -8.53
N THR A 2 -22.94 4.65 -9.45
CA THR A 2 -22.44 3.66 -10.40
C THR A 2 -21.55 2.69 -9.61
N THR A 3 -21.85 1.40 -9.65
CA THR A 3 -21.00 0.38 -9.03
C THR A 3 -19.66 0.37 -9.74
N ILE A 4 -18.58 0.61 -9.02
CA ILE A 4 -17.22 0.54 -9.57
C ILE A 4 -16.91 -0.93 -9.82
N PRO A 5 -16.52 -1.33 -11.04
CA PRO A 5 -16.10 -2.69 -11.31
C PRO A 5 -14.77 -2.96 -10.60
N LEU A 6 -14.80 -3.87 -9.62
CA LEU A 6 -13.65 -4.26 -8.80
C LEU A 6 -13.20 -5.68 -9.18
N ALA A 7 -11.90 -5.95 -9.00
CA ALA A 7 -11.38 -7.30 -9.16
C ALA A 7 -11.60 -8.12 -7.88
N LEU A 8 -11.50 -9.45 -8.00
CA LEU A 8 -11.47 -10.35 -6.85
C LEU A 8 -10.04 -10.87 -6.67
N GLN A 9 -9.46 -10.63 -5.50
CA GLN A 9 -8.16 -11.22 -5.18
C GLN A 9 -8.27 -12.75 -5.12
N THR A 10 -7.34 -13.45 -5.75
CA THR A 10 -7.22 -14.91 -5.76
C THR A 10 -5.76 -15.33 -5.66
N GLU A 11 -5.53 -16.60 -5.36
CA GLU A 11 -4.20 -17.19 -5.35
C GLU A 11 -4.13 -18.32 -6.38
N VAL A 12 -3.02 -18.41 -7.10
CA VAL A 12 -2.70 -19.49 -8.03
C VAL A 12 -1.26 -19.89 -7.76
N ASP A 13 -1.03 -21.15 -7.37
CA ASP A 13 0.29 -21.70 -7.05
C ASP A 13 1.11 -20.87 -6.05
N GLY A 14 0.46 -20.34 -5.02
CA GLY A 14 1.10 -19.50 -3.99
C GLY A 14 1.37 -18.05 -4.44
N ILE A 15 0.96 -17.66 -5.65
CA ILE A 15 1.13 -16.32 -6.19
C ILE A 15 -0.22 -15.60 -6.20
N ARG A 16 -0.22 -14.35 -5.70
CA ARG A 16 -1.40 -13.49 -5.72
C ARG A 16 -1.73 -13.01 -7.14
N TYR A 17 -2.97 -13.23 -7.55
CA TYR A 17 -3.58 -12.71 -8.77
C TYR A 17 -4.88 -11.97 -8.43
N TYR A 18 -5.41 -11.27 -9.42
CA TYR A 18 -6.71 -10.62 -9.34
C TYR A 18 -7.55 -11.04 -10.54
N LYS A 19 -8.73 -11.59 -10.26
CA LYS A 19 -9.70 -11.98 -11.28
C LYS A 19 -10.63 -10.80 -11.57
N THR A 20 -10.61 -10.30 -12.80
CA THR A 20 -11.51 -9.22 -13.22
C THR A 20 -12.96 -9.70 -13.27
N PRO A 21 -13.96 -8.79 -13.33
CA PRO A 21 -15.35 -9.16 -13.59
C PRO A 21 -15.56 -9.99 -14.87
N GLN A 22 -14.68 -9.83 -15.86
CA GLN A 22 -14.66 -10.59 -17.11
C GLN A 22 -13.98 -11.96 -16.97
N GLY A 23 -13.45 -12.29 -15.80
CA GLY A 23 -12.80 -13.56 -15.50
C GLY A 23 -11.32 -13.64 -15.88
N ILE A 24 -10.71 -12.53 -16.31
CA ILE A 24 -9.30 -12.47 -16.69
C ILE A 24 -8.44 -12.37 -15.43
N LEU A 25 -7.31 -13.08 -15.39
CA LEU A 25 -6.36 -12.98 -14.29
C LEU A 25 -5.26 -11.98 -14.61
N TYR A 26 -5.07 -10.99 -13.73
CA TYR A 26 -3.95 -10.07 -13.78
C TYR A 26 -3.01 -10.25 -12.58
N PRO A 27 -1.68 -10.16 -12.81
CA PRO A 27 -0.72 -10.15 -11.72
C PRO A 27 -0.84 -8.87 -10.90
N SER A 28 -0.38 -8.95 -9.65
CA SER A 28 -0.31 -7.76 -8.80
C SER A 28 0.75 -6.77 -9.29
N ILE A 29 0.50 -5.47 -9.15
CA ILE A 29 1.47 -4.41 -9.45
C ILE A 29 2.77 -4.61 -8.64
N THR A 30 2.68 -5.06 -7.39
CA THR A 30 3.86 -5.34 -6.57
C THR A 30 4.67 -6.51 -7.10
N THR A 31 4.03 -7.55 -7.65
CA THR A 31 4.71 -8.66 -8.36
C THR A 31 5.44 -8.16 -9.62
N VAL A 32 4.87 -7.21 -10.35
CA VAL A 32 5.51 -6.66 -11.55
C VAL A 32 6.71 -5.80 -11.16
N LEU A 33 6.55 -4.91 -10.18
CA LEU A 33 7.63 -4.03 -9.69
C LEU A 33 8.77 -4.82 -9.02
N SER A 34 8.47 -5.93 -8.33
CA SER A 34 9.51 -6.75 -7.71
C SER A 34 10.40 -7.43 -8.75
N LYS A 35 9.84 -7.86 -9.89
CA LYS A 35 10.62 -8.50 -10.98
C LYS A 35 11.57 -7.55 -11.70
N THR A 36 11.33 -6.24 -11.63
CA THR A 36 12.19 -5.21 -12.25
C THR A 36 13.07 -4.49 -11.24
N SER A 37 13.05 -4.93 -9.98
CA SER A 37 13.81 -4.33 -8.90
C SER A 37 15.26 -4.78 -8.90
N ASP A 38 16.18 -3.86 -8.65
CA ASP A 38 17.52 -4.21 -8.17
C ASP A 38 17.42 -4.81 -6.77
N MET A 39 17.99 -6.00 -6.61
CA MET A 39 17.96 -6.81 -5.39
C MET A 39 19.30 -6.84 -4.66
N THR A 40 20.37 -6.27 -5.24
CA THR A 40 21.73 -6.36 -4.69
C THR A 40 21.80 -5.89 -3.24
N GLY A 41 21.20 -4.74 -2.91
CA GLY A 41 21.21 -4.25 -1.52
C GLY A 41 20.45 -5.15 -0.53
N LEU A 42 19.42 -5.87 -0.98
CA LEU A 42 18.70 -6.83 -0.15
C LEU A 42 19.51 -8.12 0.03
N GLU A 43 20.18 -8.58 -1.03
CA GLU A 43 21.06 -9.76 -1.02
C GLU A 43 22.24 -9.54 -0.07
N GLU A 44 22.96 -8.42 -0.22
CA GLU A 44 24.08 -8.05 0.67
C GLU A 44 23.64 -7.91 2.14
N TRP A 45 22.47 -7.33 2.38
CA TRP A 45 21.91 -7.24 3.73
C TRP A 45 21.62 -8.63 4.29
N ARG A 46 21.02 -9.52 3.49
CA ARG A 46 20.69 -10.89 3.88
C ARG A 46 21.94 -11.71 4.17
N GLU A 47 22.99 -11.56 3.37
CA GLU A 47 24.31 -12.17 3.62
C GLU A 47 24.91 -11.67 4.94
N ARG A 48 24.79 -10.36 5.22
CA ARG A 48 25.33 -9.75 6.45
C ARG A 48 24.64 -10.23 7.73
N VAL A 49 23.31 -10.38 7.71
CA VAL A 49 22.53 -10.78 8.90
C VAL A 49 22.33 -12.29 9.02
N GLY A 50 22.49 -13.03 7.92
CA GLY A 50 22.23 -14.46 7.83
C GLY A 50 20.78 -14.78 7.44
N SER A 51 20.61 -15.83 6.62
CA SER A 51 19.32 -16.18 6.00
C SER A 51 18.18 -16.41 6.99
N GLU A 52 18.41 -17.15 8.08
CA GLU A 52 17.37 -17.47 9.07
C GLU A 52 16.85 -16.20 9.77
N LEU A 53 17.76 -15.33 10.20
CA LEU A 53 17.40 -14.05 10.81
C LEU A 53 16.73 -13.11 9.80
N ALA A 54 17.20 -13.10 8.56
CA ALA A 54 16.58 -12.31 7.49
C ALA A 54 15.12 -12.75 7.24
N ASP A 55 14.86 -14.06 7.17
CA ASP A 55 13.51 -14.59 6.99
C ASP A 55 12.59 -14.23 8.15
N GLN A 56 13.10 -14.34 9.39
CA GLN A 56 12.35 -13.94 10.57
C GLN A 56 12.01 -12.43 10.55
N ILE A 57 12.99 -11.58 10.23
CA ILE A 57 12.81 -10.12 10.11
C ILE A 57 11.77 -9.78 9.03
N MET A 58 11.83 -10.44 7.88
CA MET A 58 10.89 -10.22 6.78
C MET A 58 9.47 -10.64 7.16
N LYS A 59 9.33 -11.81 7.82
CA LYS A 59 8.04 -12.30 8.30
C LYS A 59 7.42 -11.36 9.33
N ASP A 60 8.21 -10.89 10.29
CA ASP A 60 7.76 -9.94 11.31
C ASP A 60 7.32 -8.62 10.68
N ALA A 61 8.09 -8.11 9.71
CA ALA A 61 7.72 -6.90 8.98
C ALA A 61 6.39 -7.04 8.23
N GLN A 62 6.14 -8.20 7.59
CA GLN A 62 4.86 -8.49 6.92
C GLN A 62 3.69 -8.54 7.91
N ILE A 63 3.86 -9.21 9.05
CA ILE A 63 2.84 -9.28 10.11
C ILE A 63 2.54 -7.88 10.65
N HIS A 64 3.58 -7.10 10.95
CA HIS A 64 3.43 -5.75 11.48
C HIS A 64 2.71 -4.82 10.50
N GLY A 65 3.09 -4.86 9.22
CA GLY A 65 2.43 -4.10 8.17
C GLY A 65 0.94 -4.46 8.06
N THR A 66 0.62 -5.76 7.98
CA THR A 66 -0.75 -6.25 7.86
C THR A 66 -1.63 -5.78 9.03
N MET A 67 -1.14 -5.93 10.27
CA MET A 67 -1.86 -5.48 11.46
C MET A 67 -2.03 -3.96 11.50
N THR A 68 -1.01 -3.19 11.08
CA THR A 68 -1.08 -1.73 11.06
C THR A 68 -2.09 -1.22 10.02
N HIS A 69 -2.10 -1.81 8.82
CA HIS A 69 -3.09 -1.49 7.78
C HIS A 69 -4.49 -1.81 8.27
N LYS A 70 -4.70 -2.95 8.94
CA LYS A 70 -5.99 -3.30 9.53
C LYS A 70 -6.49 -2.26 10.54
N LEU A 71 -5.61 -1.79 11.43
CA LEU A 71 -5.95 -0.72 12.37
C LEU A 71 -6.34 0.59 11.66
N CYS A 72 -5.61 0.95 10.59
CA CYS A 72 -5.93 2.13 9.78
C CYS A 72 -7.27 1.98 9.04
N GLU A 73 -7.52 0.81 8.45
CA GLU A 73 -8.77 0.46 7.75
C GLU A 73 -9.97 0.58 8.70
N ASP A 74 -9.90 -0.04 9.87
CA ASP A 74 -10.98 0.00 10.86
C ASP A 74 -11.23 1.44 11.33
N TYR A 75 -10.15 2.18 11.62
CA TYR A 75 -10.24 3.58 12.02
C TYR A 75 -10.95 4.44 10.97
N LEU A 76 -10.54 4.35 9.70
CA LEU A 76 -11.14 5.11 8.59
C LEU A 76 -12.59 4.69 8.31
N ASN A 77 -12.96 3.46 8.66
CA ASN A 77 -14.34 2.98 8.59
C ASN A 77 -15.18 3.30 9.84
N ASN A 78 -14.64 4.03 10.82
CA ASN A 78 -15.27 4.26 12.12
C ASN A 78 -15.66 2.96 12.85
N LYS A 79 -14.85 1.91 12.68
CA LYS A 79 -15.01 0.62 13.34
C LYS A 79 -13.99 0.48 14.46
N GLN A 80 -14.40 -0.22 15.52
CA GLN A 80 -13.45 -0.67 16.53
C GLN A 80 -12.71 -1.90 15.98
N SER A 81 -11.39 -1.90 16.07
CA SER A 81 -10.61 -3.06 15.69
C SER A 81 -10.83 -4.23 16.65
N GLU A 82 -11.18 -5.38 16.08
CA GLU A 82 -11.38 -6.62 16.81
C GLU A 82 -10.12 -7.50 16.77
N GLY A 83 -9.88 -8.26 17.85
CA GLY A 83 -8.75 -9.17 17.95
C GLY A 83 -7.54 -8.61 18.70
N SER A 84 -6.47 -9.40 18.74
CA SER A 84 -5.23 -9.04 19.42
C SER A 84 -4.23 -8.44 18.44
N PHE A 85 -3.74 -7.24 18.76
CA PHE A 85 -2.71 -6.54 18.00
C PHE A 85 -1.43 -6.46 18.83
N LEU A 86 -0.29 -6.69 18.17
CA LEU A 86 1.04 -6.53 18.75
C LEU A 86 1.32 -5.05 19.06
N ASP A 87 2.26 -4.80 19.98
CA ASP A 87 2.57 -3.44 20.44
C ASP A 87 3.21 -2.58 19.34
N ILE A 88 4.03 -3.17 18.47
CA ILE A 88 4.67 -2.44 17.36
C ILE A 88 3.61 -1.93 16.35
N PRO A 89 2.68 -2.74 15.84
CA PRO A 89 1.55 -2.27 15.03
C PRO A 89 0.69 -1.19 15.69
N LYS A 90 0.36 -1.35 16.98
CA LYS A 90 -0.39 -0.31 17.73
C LYS A 90 0.39 1.01 17.78
N SER A 91 1.69 0.94 18.04
CA SER A 91 2.57 2.10 18.04
C SER A 91 2.62 2.79 16.67
N HIS A 92 2.75 2.01 15.58
CA HIS A 92 2.69 2.55 14.23
C HIS A 92 1.35 3.23 13.93
N PHE A 93 0.24 2.59 14.30
CA PHE A 93 -1.10 3.14 14.12
C PHE A 93 -1.29 4.46 14.88
N GLU A 94 -0.91 4.54 16.16
CA GLU A 94 -1.04 5.78 16.93
C GLU A 94 -0.20 6.92 16.34
N LYS A 95 0.97 6.61 15.77
CA LYS A 95 1.76 7.60 15.01
C LYS A 95 1.05 8.06 13.72
N LEU A 96 0.36 7.16 13.02
CA LEU A 96 -0.33 7.45 11.75
C LEU A 96 -1.65 8.20 11.96
N LYS A 97 -2.32 8.00 13.09
CA LYS A 97 -3.66 8.53 13.39
C LYS A 97 -3.83 10.04 13.13
N PRO A 98 -2.90 10.94 13.52
CA PRO A 98 -3.01 12.36 13.19
C PRO A 98 -3.03 12.65 11.68
N TYR A 99 -2.43 11.78 10.86
CA TYR A 99 -2.42 11.89 9.39
C TYR A 99 -3.68 11.29 8.77
N LEU A 100 -4.28 10.27 9.39
CA LEU A 100 -5.60 9.75 9.01
C LEU A 100 -6.68 10.83 9.20
N HIS A 101 -6.56 11.69 10.22
CA HIS A 101 -7.51 12.80 10.45
C HIS A 101 -7.56 13.84 9.32
N LYS A 102 -6.54 13.89 8.46
CA LYS A 102 -6.48 14.79 7.31
C LYS A 102 -7.28 14.28 6.11
N MET A 103 -7.80 13.06 6.21
CA MET A 103 -8.58 12.41 5.16
C MET A 103 -10.06 12.75 5.32
N ASN A 104 -10.70 13.09 4.22
CA ASN A 104 -12.13 13.31 4.15
C ASN A 104 -12.69 12.70 2.84
N ASN A 105 -14.01 12.64 2.70
CA ASN A 105 -14.68 12.21 1.47
C ASN A 105 -14.12 10.89 0.90
N ILE A 106 -13.98 9.89 1.76
CA ILE A 106 -13.40 8.58 1.43
C ILE A 106 -14.20 7.93 0.30
N ARG A 107 -13.51 7.56 -0.78
CA ARG A 107 -14.06 6.91 -1.98
C ARG A 107 -13.87 5.40 -1.96
N GLY A 108 -12.84 4.92 -1.28
CA GLY A 108 -12.56 3.50 -1.09
C GLY A 108 -11.43 3.24 -0.11
N ILE A 109 -11.51 2.11 0.59
CA ILE A 109 -10.46 1.59 1.48
C ILE A 109 -10.28 0.12 1.11
N GLU A 110 -9.03 -0.34 0.97
CA GLU A 110 -8.68 -1.71 0.58
C GLU A 110 -9.43 -2.17 -0.69
N ILE A 111 -9.46 -1.30 -1.70
CA ILE A 111 -10.22 -1.58 -2.92
C ILE A 111 -9.37 -2.30 -3.99
N PRO A 112 -9.80 -3.47 -4.48
CA PRO A 112 -9.09 -4.22 -5.52
C PRO A 112 -9.36 -3.61 -6.91
N LEU A 113 -8.41 -2.83 -7.39
CA LEU A 113 -8.43 -2.18 -8.69
C LEU A 113 -7.67 -2.99 -9.74
N TYR A 114 -7.98 -2.73 -11.00
CA TYR A 114 -7.33 -3.36 -12.15
C TYR A 114 -7.29 -2.43 -13.36
N SER A 115 -6.32 -2.67 -14.24
CA SER A 115 -6.18 -2.02 -15.54
C SER A 115 -6.19 -3.08 -16.63
N ASP A 116 -7.13 -2.94 -17.57
CA ASP A 116 -7.19 -3.79 -18.76
C ASP A 116 -6.11 -3.36 -19.77
N GLU A 117 -5.77 -2.07 -19.81
CA GLU A 117 -4.70 -1.51 -20.66
C GLU A 117 -3.32 -2.07 -20.30
N PHE A 118 -2.94 -1.96 -19.03
CA PHE A 118 -1.64 -2.41 -18.54
C PHE A 118 -1.63 -3.89 -18.13
N LYS A 119 -2.80 -4.54 -18.07
CA LYS A 119 -2.97 -5.95 -17.66
C LYS A 119 -2.37 -6.24 -16.28
N ILE A 120 -2.59 -5.33 -15.34
CA ILE A 120 -2.12 -5.41 -13.96
C ILE A 120 -3.25 -5.05 -13.00
N ALA A 121 -3.12 -5.47 -11.75
CA ALA A 121 -4.11 -5.20 -10.72
C ALA A 121 -3.46 -5.04 -9.34
N GLY A 122 -4.23 -4.66 -8.34
CA GLY A 122 -3.76 -4.62 -6.96
C GLY A 122 -4.81 -4.05 -6.02
N THR A 123 -4.54 -4.13 -4.73
CA THR A 123 -5.41 -3.54 -3.70
C THR A 123 -4.85 -2.19 -3.30
N CYS A 124 -5.63 -1.14 -3.52
CA CYS A 124 -5.29 0.22 -3.11
C CYS A 124 -5.71 0.41 -1.65
N ASP A 125 -4.77 0.85 -0.80
CA ASP A 125 -5.00 1.07 0.63
C ASP A 125 -6.15 2.07 0.87
N CYS A 126 -6.08 3.26 0.28
CA CYS A 126 -7.12 4.27 0.43
C CYS A 126 -7.19 5.23 -0.76
N ILE A 127 -8.42 5.61 -1.12
CA ILE A 127 -8.73 6.72 -2.03
C ILE A 127 -9.65 7.68 -1.29
N ALA A 128 -9.18 8.90 -1.06
CA ALA A 128 -9.87 9.92 -0.28
C ALA A 128 -9.35 11.31 -0.64
N GLU A 129 -10.02 12.36 -0.17
CA GLU A 129 -9.45 13.71 -0.20
C GLU A 129 -8.47 13.87 0.96
N TYR A 130 -7.20 14.10 0.65
CA TYR A 130 -6.14 14.39 1.62
C TYR A 130 -5.81 15.88 1.60
N ASP A 131 -6.01 16.58 2.72
CA ASP A 131 -5.88 18.04 2.79
C ASP A 131 -6.63 18.75 1.63
N GLY A 132 -7.80 18.21 1.25
CA GLY A 132 -8.69 18.74 0.21
C GLY A 132 -8.42 18.30 -1.23
N ASN A 133 -7.39 17.49 -1.50
CA ASN A 133 -7.07 17.01 -2.87
C ASN A 133 -7.40 15.52 -3.01
N LEU A 134 -8.09 15.13 -4.09
CA LEU A 134 -8.43 13.73 -4.32
C LEU A 134 -7.14 12.93 -4.56
N SER A 135 -6.90 11.94 -3.70
CA SER A 135 -5.61 11.29 -3.56
C SER A 135 -5.69 9.77 -3.59
N ILE A 136 -4.67 9.14 -4.18
CA ILE A 136 -4.25 7.78 -3.77
C ILE A 136 -3.39 7.94 -2.53
N ILE A 137 -3.76 7.24 -1.46
CA ILE A 137 -3.02 7.27 -0.20
C ILE A 137 -2.58 5.86 0.14
N ASP A 138 -1.28 5.70 0.35
CA ASP A 138 -0.64 4.41 0.57
C ASP A 138 0.15 4.45 1.89
N PHE A 139 -0.19 3.53 2.80
CA PHE A 139 0.39 3.45 4.12
C PHE A 139 1.60 2.52 4.09
N LYS A 140 2.62 2.86 4.88
CA LYS A 140 3.83 2.06 5.01
C LYS A 140 4.30 1.99 6.45
N THR A 141 4.85 0.85 6.83
CA THR A 141 5.66 0.71 8.04
C THR A 141 7.11 0.50 7.64
N SER A 142 8.04 1.01 8.45
CA SER A 142 9.46 0.82 8.20
C SER A 142 10.28 0.76 9.48
N ARG A 143 11.31 -0.07 9.47
CA ARG A 143 12.28 -0.15 10.58
C ARG A 143 13.32 0.96 10.49
N SER A 144 13.61 1.43 9.28
CA SER A 144 14.58 2.48 8.97
C SER A 144 13.90 3.76 8.48
N ARG A 145 14.68 4.83 8.31
CA ARG A 145 14.20 6.10 7.78
C ARG A 145 13.92 5.99 6.29
N LEU A 146 12.69 6.22 5.87
CA LEU A 146 12.27 6.10 4.46
C LEU A 146 12.94 7.13 3.56
N ALA A 147 13.20 8.33 4.08
CA ALA A 147 13.87 9.39 3.32
C ALA A 147 15.30 9.03 2.90
N GLU A 148 15.94 8.08 3.59
CA GLU A 148 17.28 7.57 3.27
C GLU A 148 17.23 6.44 2.22
N HIS A 149 16.04 6.01 1.79
CA HIS A 149 15.82 4.91 0.85
C HIS A 149 15.04 5.37 -0.39
N TYR A 150 15.66 6.21 -1.22
CA TYR A 150 15.04 6.83 -2.39
C TYR A 150 14.37 5.82 -3.34
N ASP A 151 15.05 4.73 -3.71
CA ASP A 151 14.50 3.74 -4.64
C ASP A 151 13.24 3.04 -4.10
N LYS A 152 13.20 2.85 -2.77
CA LYS A 152 12.04 2.28 -2.09
C LYS A 152 10.85 3.23 -2.14
N VAL A 153 11.08 4.52 -1.87
CA VAL A 153 10.05 5.55 -1.96
C VAL A 153 9.57 5.72 -3.41
N GLN A 154 10.47 5.66 -4.40
CA GLN A 154 10.11 5.72 -5.81
C GLN A 154 9.19 4.54 -6.20
N LYS A 155 9.47 3.33 -5.73
CA LYS A 155 8.58 2.17 -5.96
C LYS A 155 7.19 2.37 -5.36
N TYR A 156 7.09 2.98 -4.18
CA TYR A 156 5.78 3.32 -3.59
C TYR A 156 5.02 4.31 -4.45
N PHE A 157 5.69 5.34 -4.98
CA PHE A 157 5.06 6.23 -5.96
C PHE A 157 4.63 5.48 -7.21
N MET A 158 5.45 4.60 -7.78
CA MET A 158 5.08 3.82 -8.98
C MET A 158 3.84 2.95 -8.72
N GLN A 159 3.77 2.30 -7.55
CA GLN A 159 2.61 1.51 -7.15
C GLN A 159 1.35 2.37 -7.03
N ALA A 160 1.43 3.50 -6.33
CA ALA A 160 0.30 4.41 -6.14
C ALA A 160 -0.13 5.09 -7.46
N THR A 161 0.80 5.41 -8.36
CA THR A 161 0.51 5.90 -9.71
C THR A 161 -0.28 4.86 -10.49
N ALA A 162 0.09 3.58 -10.42
CA ALA A 162 -0.66 2.52 -11.07
C ALA A 162 -2.11 2.47 -10.55
N TYR A 163 -2.33 2.61 -9.24
CA TYR A 163 -3.69 2.69 -8.68
C TYR A 163 -4.47 3.91 -9.17
N SER A 164 -3.82 5.07 -9.31
CA SER A 164 -4.42 6.27 -9.89
C SER A 164 -4.91 6.03 -11.34
N LEU A 165 -4.08 5.36 -12.15
CA LEU A 165 -4.43 5.00 -13.52
C LEU A 165 -5.59 4.00 -13.57
N MET A 166 -5.54 2.96 -12.73
CA MET A 166 -6.64 1.99 -12.62
C MET A 166 -7.94 2.69 -12.19
N TRP A 167 -7.87 3.60 -11.21
CA TRP A 167 -9.04 4.35 -10.76
C TRP A 167 -9.66 5.18 -11.89
N LYS A 168 -8.84 5.92 -12.64
CA LYS A 168 -9.29 6.65 -13.83
C LYS A 168 -9.91 5.72 -14.87
N GLU A 169 -9.30 4.56 -15.12
CA GLU A 169 -9.82 3.59 -16.09
C GLU A 169 -11.18 3.01 -15.67
N ARG A 170 -11.42 2.81 -14.36
CA ARG A 170 -12.68 2.23 -13.84
C ARG A 170 -13.79 3.26 -13.60
N THR A 171 -13.43 4.53 -13.38
CA THR A 171 -14.39 5.55 -12.93
C THR A 171 -14.48 6.76 -13.86
N GLY A 172 -13.50 6.97 -14.74
CA GLY A 172 -13.34 8.19 -15.54
C GLY A 172 -12.81 9.39 -14.74
N VAL A 173 -12.52 9.24 -13.45
CA VAL A 173 -12.09 10.34 -12.56
C VAL A 173 -10.57 10.31 -12.40
N GLU A 174 -9.93 11.46 -12.64
CA GLU A 174 -8.49 11.61 -12.40
C GLU A 174 -8.21 11.81 -10.90
N ILE A 175 -7.06 11.31 -10.46
CA ILE A 175 -6.52 11.56 -9.13
C ILE A 175 -5.55 12.72 -9.24
N ASP A 176 -5.63 13.71 -8.35
CA ASP A 176 -4.80 14.93 -8.38
C ASP A 176 -3.46 14.74 -7.64
N GLN A 177 -3.45 13.84 -6.65
CA GLN A 177 -2.37 13.73 -5.69
C GLN A 177 -2.07 12.27 -5.30
N ILE A 178 -0.78 11.97 -5.08
CA ILE A 178 -0.33 10.72 -4.49
C ILE A 178 0.33 11.05 -3.15
N VAL A 179 -0.11 10.36 -2.10
CA VAL A 179 0.38 10.54 -0.73
C VAL A 179 0.91 9.20 -0.20
N ILE A 180 2.20 9.15 0.10
CA ILE A 180 2.82 8.01 0.79
C ILE A 180 3.04 8.41 2.25
N ILE A 181 2.45 7.66 3.18
CA ILE A 181 2.54 7.93 4.63
C ILE A 181 3.23 6.76 5.31
N GLY A 182 4.46 6.96 5.74
CA GLY A 182 5.30 5.94 6.34
C GLY A 182 5.54 6.14 7.84
N SER A 183 5.16 5.16 8.67
CA SER A 183 5.46 5.13 10.10
C SER A 183 6.77 4.40 10.37
N GLU A 184 7.74 5.06 11.00
CA GLU A 184 9.10 4.53 11.21
C GLU A 184 9.30 4.03 12.65
N GLU A 185 9.96 2.89 12.83
CA GLU A 185 10.34 2.37 14.17
C GLU A 185 11.38 3.30 14.81
N ILE A 186 12.44 3.67 14.07
CA ILE A 186 13.57 4.52 14.54
C ILE A 186 13.28 6.03 14.28
N GLY A 187 12.02 6.45 14.30
CA GLY A 187 11.66 7.83 13.95
C GLY A 187 10.21 8.23 14.21
N ASN A 188 9.79 9.26 13.49
CA ASN A 188 8.42 9.78 13.42
C ASN A 188 7.71 9.25 12.16
N VAL A 189 6.72 9.98 11.64
CA VAL A 189 6.07 9.66 10.36
C VAL A 189 6.73 10.46 9.24
N ALA A 190 7.10 9.77 8.15
CA ALA A 190 7.53 10.38 6.90
C ALA A 190 6.34 10.50 5.95
N VAL A 191 6.11 11.68 5.40
CA VAL A 191 5.05 11.93 4.41
C VAL A 191 5.67 12.43 3.12
N PHE A 192 5.36 11.75 2.02
CA PHE A 192 5.80 12.13 0.69
C PHE A 192 4.57 12.41 -0.18
N ILE A 193 4.48 13.62 -0.72
CA ILE A 193 3.36 14.07 -1.54
C ILE A 193 3.88 14.42 -2.94
N LYS A 194 3.19 13.94 -3.97
CA LYS A 194 3.40 14.36 -5.36
C LYS A 194 2.06 14.62 -6.03
N ASN A 195 2.01 15.68 -6.84
CA ASN A 195 0.88 15.89 -7.73
C ASN A 195 1.06 15.02 -8.98
N THR A 196 -0.04 14.54 -9.54
CA THR A 196 -0.08 13.70 -10.74
C THR A 196 -0.02 14.52 -12.04
N ILE A 197 -0.18 15.85 -11.94
CA ILE A 197 -0.13 16.85 -13.02
C ILE A 197 0.85 17.97 -12.64
#